data_AF-A0A2D4MUC0-F1
#
_entry.id   AF-A0A2D4MUC0-F1
#
_cell.length_a   1.000
_cell.length_b   1.000
_cell.length_c   1.000
_cell.angle_alpha   90.00
_cell.angle_beta   90.00
_cell.angle_gamma   90.00
#
_symmetry.space_group_name_H-M   'P 1'
#
loop_
_entity.id
_entity.type
_entity.pdbx_description
1 polymer ?
#
loop_
_entity_poly.entity_id
_entity_poly.type
_entity_poly.pdbx_seq_one_letter_code
_entity_poly.pdbx_strand_id
1 'polypeptide(L)'
;VNIQTQLEALPSTVKSFGHLESPFPKILSGKSQRMKRSEIMHPNHGGFFILQLHDELLYEVAEDNIIQVAQIVKHEMENAVKLSVKLSVKIKIGPSWGDLQDLEF
;
A
#
# COMPACT_ATOMS: atom_id res chain seq x y z
N VAL A 1 -11.25 -4.69 -8.96
CA VAL A 1 -9.83 -4.31 -9.16
C VAL A 1 -9.03 -5.03 -8.09
N ASN A 2 -8.08 -5.88 -8.48
CA ASN A 2 -7.58 -6.99 -7.66
C ASN A 2 -6.25 -6.68 -6.92
N ILE A 3 -5.90 -5.38 -6.86
CA ILE A 3 -4.61 -4.90 -6.38
C ILE A 3 -4.37 -5.29 -4.92
N GLN A 4 -5.38 -5.15 -4.07
CA GLN A 4 -5.27 -5.49 -2.65
C GLN A 4 -5.02 -7.00 -2.46
N THR A 5 -5.71 -7.84 -3.22
CA THR A 5 -5.53 -9.31 -3.21
C THR A 5 -4.12 -9.72 -3.63
N GLN A 6 -3.51 -9.01 -4.59
CA GLN A 6 -2.14 -9.30 -5.02
C GLN A 6 -1.09 -8.82 -4.04
N LEU A 7 -1.30 -7.68 -3.37
CA LEU A 7 -0.41 -7.19 -2.32
C LEU A 7 -0.48 -8.05 -1.05
N GLU A 8 -1.64 -8.65 -0.75
CA GLU A 8 -1.82 -9.60 0.35
C GLU A 8 -1.15 -10.96 0.12
N ALA A 9 -0.83 -11.31 -1.13
CA ALA A 9 -0.12 -12.55 -1.47
C ALA A 9 1.40 -12.49 -1.20
N LEU A 10 1.93 -11.31 -0.86
CA LEU A 10 3.33 -11.15 -0.47
C LEU A 10 3.54 -11.66 0.98
N PRO A 11 4.57 -12.47 1.25
CA PRO A 11 4.78 -13.09 2.55
C PRO A 11 5.27 -12.05 3.57
N SER A 12 4.32 -11.46 4.29
CA SER A 12 4.41 -10.60 5.50
C SER A 12 3.75 -9.24 5.30
N THR A 13 2.43 -9.22 5.23
CA THR A 13 1.65 -7.98 5.44
C THR A 13 1.14 -7.97 6.88
N VAL A 14 1.75 -7.14 7.73
CA VAL A 14 1.10 -6.68 8.96
C VAL A 14 -0.02 -5.73 8.52
N LYS A 15 -1.26 -6.08 8.87
CA LYS A 15 -2.46 -5.32 8.51
C LYS A 15 -2.42 -3.93 9.16
N SER A 16 -2.68 -2.88 8.38
CA SER A 16 -2.67 -1.49 8.85
C SER A 16 -3.86 -1.17 9.77
N PHE A 17 -3.77 0.00 10.42
CA PHE A 17 -4.61 0.53 11.50
C PHE A 17 -6.15 0.48 11.32
N GLY A 18 -6.65 0.19 10.11
CA GLY A 18 -8.07 0.21 9.75
C GLY A 18 -8.74 -1.16 9.58
N HIS A 19 -8.03 -2.28 9.72
CA HIS A 19 -8.61 -3.61 9.56
C HIS A 19 -8.17 -4.57 10.67
N LEU A 20 -8.64 -4.25 11.88
CA LEU A 20 -8.56 -5.14 13.05
C LEU A 20 -9.96 -5.71 13.32
N GLU A 21 -10.53 -6.43 12.36
CA GLU A 21 -11.56 -7.41 12.69
C GLU A 21 -10.85 -8.71 13.07
N SER A 22 -10.49 -8.83 14.35
CA SER A 22 -10.23 -10.12 14.97
C SER A 22 -11.56 -10.74 15.43
N PRO A 23 -11.87 -12.01 15.13
CA PRO A 23 -12.86 -12.74 15.91
C PRO A 23 -12.25 -12.94 17.31
N PHE A 24 -12.88 -12.39 18.34
CA PHE A 24 -12.47 -12.55 19.74
C PHE A 24 -12.19 -14.01 20.11
N PRO A 25 -11.22 -14.24 21.01
CA PRO A 25 -11.64 -14.59 22.37
C PRO A 25 -11.07 -13.63 23.41
N LYS A 26 -11.94 -13.21 24.34
CA LYS A 26 -11.56 -12.55 25.60
C LYS A 26 -10.70 -13.51 26.44
N ILE A 27 -9.65 -12.98 27.08
CA ILE A 27 -9.34 -13.10 28.53
C ILE A 27 -7.84 -12.79 28.76
N LEU A 28 -7.55 -11.62 29.37
CA LEU A 28 -6.64 -11.39 30.52
C LEU A 28 -6.26 -9.91 30.64
N SER A 29 -6.99 -9.22 31.51
CA SER A 29 -6.51 -8.32 32.55
C SER A 29 -5.03 -7.87 32.50
N GLY A 30 -4.85 -6.55 32.32
CA GLY A 30 -3.91 -5.80 33.15
C GLY A 30 -2.57 -5.46 32.50
N LYS A 31 -2.49 -4.25 31.93
CA LYS A 31 -1.45 -3.23 32.18
C LYS A 31 -1.69 -2.07 31.21
N SER A 32 -2.04 -0.91 31.75
CA SER A 32 -2.07 0.36 31.02
C SER A 32 -0.62 0.75 30.72
N GLN A 33 -0.06 0.24 29.62
CA GLN A 33 1.10 0.86 29.01
C GLN A 33 0.60 1.98 28.12
N ARG A 34 0.82 3.20 28.58
CA ARG A 34 0.74 4.43 27.79
C ARG A 34 1.63 4.23 26.55
N MET A 35 1.02 3.82 25.43
CA MET A 35 1.74 3.56 24.20
C MET A 35 2.48 4.84 23.81
N LYS A 36 3.80 4.73 23.72
CA LYS A 36 4.64 5.76 23.13
C LYS A 36 4.08 6.06 21.75
N ARG A 37 3.93 7.35 21.46
CA ARG A 37 3.54 7.88 20.16
C ARG A 37 4.29 7.12 19.07
N SER A 38 3.50 6.48 18.21
CA SER A 38 3.85 5.82 16.97
C SER A 38 5.17 6.32 16.37
N GLU A 39 6.23 5.57 16.55
CA GLU A 39 7.28 5.52 15.53
C GLU A 39 6.58 5.07 14.25
N ILE A 40 6.68 5.90 13.20
CA ILE A 40 6.21 5.53 11.87
C ILE A 40 7.11 4.36 11.46
N MET A 41 6.61 3.14 11.65
CA MET A 41 7.34 1.96 11.20
C MET A 41 7.29 1.97 9.68
N HIS A 42 8.43 2.29 9.07
CA HIS A 42 8.61 2.07 7.64
C HIS A 42 8.29 0.59 7.34
N PRO A 43 7.59 0.31 6.23
CA PRO A 43 7.41 -1.04 5.74
C PRO A 43 8.75 -1.76 5.70
N ASN A 44 8.95 -2.78 6.52
CA ASN A 44 10.16 -3.61 6.37
C ASN A 44 10.16 -4.30 5.01
N HIS A 45 8.97 -4.63 4.48
CA HIS A 45 8.76 -5.23 3.16
C HIS A 45 7.35 -4.89 2.64
N GLY A 46 7.17 -4.90 1.32
CA GLY A 46 5.86 -4.77 0.66
C GLY A 46 5.43 -3.34 0.34
N GLY A 47 4.19 -3.20 -0.14
CA GLY A 47 3.54 -1.94 -0.45
C GLY A 47 2.16 -1.84 0.19
N PHE A 48 1.89 -0.72 0.83
CA PHE A 48 0.65 -0.46 1.54
C PHE A 48 -0.14 0.64 0.87
N PHE A 49 -1.43 0.41 0.67
CA PHE A 49 -2.34 1.42 0.16
C PHE A 49 -2.60 2.47 1.25
N ILE A 50 -2.40 3.74 0.91
CA ILE A 50 -2.55 4.86 1.85
C ILE A 50 -3.82 5.64 1.54
N LEU A 51 -3.97 6.05 0.29
CA LEU A 51 -5.04 6.97 -0.11
C LEU A 51 -5.38 6.81 -1.59
N GLN A 52 -6.66 7.02 -1.92
CA GLN A 52 -7.10 7.30 -3.29
C GLN A 52 -7.59 8.75 -3.35
N LEU A 53 -7.12 9.49 -4.35
CA LEU A 53 -7.59 10.84 -4.66
C LEU A 53 -8.02 10.88 -6.12
N HIS A 54 -9.33 10.93 -6.38
CA HIS A 54 -9.88 10.85 -7.73
C HIS A 54 -9.37 9.60 -8.49
N ASP A 55 -8.53 9.81 -9.51
CA ASP A 55 -7.90 8.82 -10.38
C ASP A 55 -6.47 8.45 -9.94
N GLU A 56 -5.97 9.02 -8.85
CA GLU A 56 -4.65 8.75 -8.28
C GLU A 56 -4.73 7.75 -7.12
N LEU A 57 -3.80 6.80 -7.09
CA LEU A 57 -3.60 5.85 -6.00
C LEU A 57 -2.23 6.08 -5.35
N LEU A 58 -2.23 6.26 -4.04
CA LEU A 58 -1.03 6.48 -3.26
C LEU A 58 -0.68 5.25 -2.43
N TYR A 59 0.56 4.81 -2.57
CA TYR A 59 1.13 3.68 -1.83
C TYR A 59 2.37 4.11 -1.06
N GLU A 60 2.54 3.55 0.12
CA GLU A 60 3.80 3.57 0.86
C GLU A 60 4.49 2.22 0.64
N VAL A 61 5.72 2.23 0.14
CA VAL A 61 6.41 1.02 -0.32
C VAL A 61 7.80 0.95 0.29
N ALA A 62 8.21 -0.25 0.72
CA ALA A 62 9.59 -0.51 1.13
C ALA A 62 10.55 -0.27 -0.06
N GLU A 63 11.73 0.31 0.19
CA GLU A 63 12.68 0.66 -0.87
C GLU A 63 13.05 -0.53 -1.77
N ASP A 64 13.19 -1.71 -1.18
CA ASP A 64 13.53 -2.96 -1.87
C ASP A 64 12.44 -3.45 -2.85
N ASN A 65 11.20 -2.96 -2.71
CA ASN A 65 10.04 -3.44 -3.47
C ASN A 65 9.41 -2.38 -4.39
N ILE A 66 10.01 -1.18 -4.49
CA ILE A 66 9.46 -0.06 -5.29
C ILE A 66 9.14 -0.49 -6.72
N ILE A 67 10.10 -1.09 -7.43
CA ILE A 67 9.95 -1.44 -8.85
C ILE A 67 8.86 -2.49 -9.05
N GLN A 68 8.83 -3.52 -8.19
CA GLN A 68 7.86 -4.61 -8.29
C GLN A 68 6.43 -4.11 -8.03
N VAL A 69 6.24 -3.32 -6.97
CA VAL A 69 4.91 -2.76 -6.62
C VAL A 69 4.45 -1.80 -7.71
N ALA A 70 5.35 -0.94 -8.22
CA ALA A 70 5.02 -0.01 -9.28
C ALA A 70 4.56 -0.74 -10.56
N GLN A 71 5.24 -1.82 -10.96
CA GLN A 71 4.82 -2.62 -12.12
C GLN A 71 3.44 -3.26 -11.93
N ILE A 72 3.17 -3.81 -10.74
CA ILE A 72 1.87 -4.41 -10.41
C ILE A 72 0.76 -3.36 -10.49
N VAL A 73 0.96 -2.21 -9.83
CA VAL A 73 -0.02 -1.11 -9.83
C VAL A 73 -0.28 -0.60 -11.24
N LYS A 74 0.78 -0.39 -12.05
CA LYS A 74 0.64 0.01 -13.46
C LYS A 74 -0.21 -0.99 -14.22
N HIS A 75 0.14 -2.27 -14.14
CA HIS A 75 -0.51 -3.33 -14.90
C HIS A 75 -2.01 -3.44 -14.54
N GLU A 76 -2.31 -3.46 -13.25
CA GLU A 76 -3.69 -3.60 -12.77
C GLU A 76 -4.53 -2.36 -13.10
N MET A 77 -3.96 -1.15 -13.04
CA MET A 77 -4.67 0.08 -13.42
C MET A 77 -4.92 0.17 -14.93
N GLU A 78 -3.93 -0.16 -15.76
CA GLU A 78 -4.06 -0.13 -17.22
C GLU A 78 -5.05 -1.19 -17.73
N ASN A 79 -5.16 -2.33 -17.04
CA ASN A 79 -6.04 -3.45 -17.40
C ASN A 79 -7.33 -3.52 -16.57
N ALA A 80 -7.64 -2.50 -15.76
CA ALA A 80 -8.79 -2.51 -14.87
C ALA A 80 -10.12 -2.69 -15.61
N VAL A 81 -10.22 -2.16 -16.84
CA VAL A 81 -11.40 -2.29 -17.71
C VAL A 81 -10.98 -2.36 -19.18
N LYS A 82 -11.68 -3.18 -19.96
CA LYS A 82 -11.47 -3.25 -21.43
C LYS A 82 -12.21 -2.10 -22.10
N LEU A 83 -11.46 -1.12 -22.60
CA LEU A 83 -11.96 -0.01 -23.41
C LEU A 83 -11.38 -0.09 -24.82
N SER A 84 -12.02 0.57 -25.78
CA SER A 84 -11.48 0.70 -27.16
C SER A 84 -10.22 1.57 -27.24
N VAL A 85 -9.87 2.25 -26.14
CA VAL A 85 -8.70 3.10 -26.00
C VAL A 85 -7.82 2.57 -24.86
N LYS A 86 -6.50 2.71 -24.99
CA LYS A 86 -5.56 2.32 -23.94
C LYS A 86 -5.58 3.34 -22.81
N LEU A 87 -5.71 2.88 -21.57
CA LEU A 87 -5.51 3.70 -20.38
C LEU A 87 -3.99 3.82 -20.15
N SER A 88 -3.47 5.04 -20.09
CA SER A 88 -2.05 5.30 -19.80
C SER A 88 -1.92 5.68 -18.33
N VAL A 89 -1.11 4.94 -17.59
CA VAL A 89 -0.86 5.19 -16.16
C VAL A 89 0.54 5.77 -15.99
N LYS A 90 0.61 6.91 -15.29
CA LYS A 90 1.87 7.56 -14.90
C LYS A 90 2.18 7.17 -13.46
N ILE A 91 3.42 6.79 -13.20
CA ILE A 91 3.89 6.44 -11.86
C ILE A 91 4.91 7.48 -11.42
N LYS A 92 4.77 7.94 -10.18
CA LYS A 92 5.71 8.83 -9.53
C LYS A 92 6.19 8.22 -8.23
N ILE A 93 7.47 8.37 -7.94
CA ILE A 93 8.10 7.85 -6.72
C ILE A 93 8.90 8.96 -6.04
N GLY A 94 9.02 8.88 -4.71
CA GLY A 94 9.79 9.85 -3.96
C GLY A 94 9.68 9.65 -2.46
N PRO A 95 10.60 10.24 -1.68
CA PRO A 95 10.64 10.10 -0.22
C PRO A 95 9.51 10.86 0.48
N SER A 96 8.87 11.83 -0.20
CA SER A 96 7.74 12.59 0.32
C SER A 96 6.81 13.03 -0.82
N TRP A 97 5.57 13.41 -0.50
CA TRP A 97 4.60 13.85 -1.52
C TRP A 97 5.04 15.10 -2.28
N GLY A 98 5.84 15.97 -1.63
CA GLY A 98 6.35 17.20 -2.24
C GLY A 98 7.55 16.99 -3.17
N ASP A 99 8.14 15.80 -3.16
CA ASP A 99 9.35 15.46 -3.91
C ASP A 99 9.14 14.13 -4.66
N LEU A 100 8.17 14.13 -5.58
CA LEU A 100 7.85 13.01 -6.43
C LEU A 100 8.47 13.19 -7.82
N GLN A 101 9.16 12.17 -8.30
CA GLN A 101 9.77 12.13 -9.63
C GLN A 101 9.08 11.07 -10.49
N ASP A 102 8.92 11.37 -11.78
CA ASP A 102 8.33 10.44 -12.73
C ASP A 102 9.23 9.21 -12.89
N LEU A 103 8.65 8.02 -12.72
CA LEU A 103 9.32 6.76 -12.98
C LEU A 103 8.98 6.30 -14.40
N GLU A 104 9.97 6.39 -15.29
CA GLU A 104 9.85 5.87 -16.65
C GLU A 104 10.16 4.37 -16.69
N PHE A 105 9.32 3.62 -17.42
CA PHE A 105 9.43 2.18 -17.66
C PHE A 105 9.61 1.89 -19.13
#